data_AF-A0A7V3FWI9-F1
#
_entry.id   AF-A0A7V3FWI9-F1
#
_cell.length_a   1.000
_cell.length_b   1.000
_cell.length_c   1.000
_cell.angle_alpha   90.00
_cell.angle_beta   90.00
_cell.angle_gamma   90.00
#
_symmetry.space_group_name_H-M   'P 1'
#
loop_
_entity.id
_entity.type
_entity.pdbx_description
1 polymer ?
#
loop_
_entity_poly.entity_id
_entity_poly.type
_entity_poly.pdbx_seq_one_letter_code
_entity_poly.pdbx_strand_id
1 'polypeptide(L)'
;MLTLGAYEKCKRYIESHSKETKETSRKKEQFPCITISRQTGAGSYEVSERLIRILDKQTKESEQKWTYFNKELIKKVIEDHNLPEIVSNYLAENKYQHLTDAVYELLGVKPSDWTLIHKTTE
;
A
#
# COMPACT_ATOMS: atom_id res chain seq x y z
N MET A 1 7.15 27.17 -14.96
CA MET A 1 7.34 25.82 -14.37
C MET A 1 8.83 25.64 -14.14
N LEU A 2 9.32 25.95 -12.93
CA LEU A 2 10.75 25.94 -12.64
C LEU A 2 11.20 24.48 -12.47
N THR A 3 12.06 24.02 -13.37
CA THR A 3 12.69 22.70 -13.29
C THR A 3 13.50 22.63 -12.00
N LEU A 4 12.98 21.89 -11.02
CA LEU A 4 13.65 21.71 -9.73
C LEU A 4 14.98 20.97 -9.98
N GLY A 5 16.11 21.65 -9.72
CA GLY A 5 17.44 21.07 -9.91
C GLY A 5 17.65 19.82 -9.04
N ALA A 6 18.55 18.92 -9.47
CA ALA A 6 18.81 17.65 -8.79
C ALA A 6 19.13 17.84 -7.29
N TYR A 7 19.85 18.91 -6.94
CA TYR A 7 20.12 19.30 -5.56
C TYR A 7 18.84 19.54 -4.74
N GLU A 8 17.91 20.33 -5.28
CA GLU A 8 16.67 20.68 -4.58
C GLU A 8 15.73 19.47 -4.44
N LYS A 9 15.75 18.54 -5.41
CA LYS A 9 15.08 17.24 -5.29
C LYS A 9 15.68 16.39 -4.17
N CYS A 10 17.01 16.23 -4.14
CA CYS A 10 17.69 15.48 -3.10
C CYS A 10 17.49 16.11 -1.72
N LYS A 11 17.58 17.44 -1.62
CA LYS A 11 17.36 18.17 -0.38
C LYS A 11 15.95 17.93 0.18
N ARG A 12 14.91 18.06 -0.66
CA ARG A 12 13.53 17.79 -0.24
C ARG A 12 13.28 16.33 0.14
N TYR A 13 13.86 15.38 -0.61
CA TYR A 13 13.78 13.97 -0.30
C TYR A 13 14.44 13.66 1.05
N ILE A 14 15.63 14.20 1.29
CA ILE A 14 16.33 14.07 2.57
C ILE A 14 15.48 14.73 3.65
N GLU A 15 15.02 15.97 3.51
CA GLU A 15 14.19 16.64 4.52
C GLU A 15 12.88 15.90 4.84
N SER A 16 12.23 15.25 3.87
CA SER A 16 11.02 14.48 4.11
C SER A 16 11.28 13.15 4.82
N HIS A 17 12.45 12.54 4.63
CA HIS A 17 12.82 11.24 5.21
C HIS A 17 13.75 11.36 6.44
N SER A 18 14.40 12.50 6.65
CA SER A 18 15.31 12.80 7.77
C SER A 18 14.68 13.67 8.85
N LYS A 19 13.45 14.15 8.63
CA LYS A 19 12.52 14.26 9.75
C LYS A 19 12.32 12.84 10.27
N GLU A 20 13.25 12.40 11.12
CA GLU A 20 12.87 11.52 12.21
C GLU A 20 11.54 12.03 12.70
N THR A 21 10.56 11.13 12.62
CA THR A 21 9.24 11.23 13.18
C THR A 21 9.36 11.78 14.61
N LYS A 22 9.48 13.12 14.74
CA LYS A 22 9.10 13.90 15.90
C LYS A 22 7.57 13.97 15.97
N GLU A 23 6.87 12.99 15.40
CA GLU A 23 5.69 12.52 16.08
C GLU A 23 6.22 11.98 17.41
N THR A 24 6.14 12.85 18.41
CA THR A 24 5.66 12.49 19.74
C THR A 24 5.15 11.06 19.74
N SER A 25 5.62 10.23 20.66
CA SER A 25 5.09 8.93 21.01
C SER A 25 3.59 8.97 21.34
N ARG A 26 2.76 9.37 20.37
CA ARG A 26 1.35 9.07 20.27
C ARG A 26 1.38 7.56 20.25
N LYS A 27 1.06 6.96 21.39
CA LYS A 27 0.78 5.54 21.46
C LYS A 27 -0.19 5.30 20.30
N LYS A 28 0.28 4.65 19.23
CA LYS A 28 -0.59 4.34 18.10
C LYS A 28 -1.73 3.54 18.69
N GLU A 29 -2.93 4.11 18.67
CA GLU A 29 -4.11 3.40 19.15
C GLU A 29 -4.21 2.12 18.34
N GLN A 30 -4.13 0.99 19.02
CA GLN A 30 -4.25 -0.30 18.38
C GLN A 30 -5.72 -0.60 18.22
N PHE A 31 -6.19 -0.52 16.98
CA PHE A 31 -7.53 -0.93 16.63
C PHE A 31 -7.56 -2.44 16.36
N PRO A 32 -8.66 -3.13 16.70
CA PRO A 32 -8.79 -4.55 16.44
C PRO A 32 -8.80 -4.81 14.93
N CYS A 33 -8.13 -5.88 14.52
CA CYS A 33 -8.09 -6.33 13.13
C CYS A 33 -8.46 -7.82 13.07
N ILE A 34 -9.28 -8.19 12.09
CA ILE A 34 -9.70 -9.57 11.87
C ILE A 34 -9.24 -9.99 10.47
N THR A 35 -8.33 -10.96 10.42
CA THR A 35 -7.87 -11.58 9.17
C THR A 35 -8.70 -12.84 8.89
N ILE A 36 -9.30 -12.92 7.70
CA ILE A 36 -10.08 -14.09 7.27
C ILE A 36 -9.31 -14.82 6.16
N SER A 37 -8.69 -15.95 6.52
CA SER A 37 -8.12 -16.88 5.55
C SER A 37 -9.24 -17.60 4.80
N ARG A 38 -9.10 -17.76 3.47
CA ARG A 38 -10.15 -18.33 2.63
C ARG A 38 -9.60 -19.12 1.45
N GLN A 39 -10.35 -20.14 1.03
CA GLN A 39 -10.22 -20.75 -0.29
C GLN A 39 -11.12 -20.05 -1.30
N THR A 40 -10.80 -20.14 -2.58
CA THR A 40 -11.68 -19.70 -3.67
C THR A 40 -13.05 -20.37 -3.56
N GLY A 41 -14.12 -19.61 -3.74
CA GLY A 41 -15.50 -20.11 -3.65
C GLY A 41 -16.08 -20.21 -2.23
N ALA A 42 -15.29 -19.95 -1.18
CA ALA A 42 -15.76 -20.05 0.22
C ALA A 42 -16.71 -18.92 0.68
N GLY A 43 -17.19 -18.06 -0.22
CA GLY A 43 -18.16 -17.00 0.13
C GLY A 43 -17.64 -15.93 1.10
N SER A 44 -16.32 -15.70 1.16
CA SER A 44 -15.72 -14.79 2.14
C SER A 44 -16.28 -13.37 2.10
N TYR A 45 -16.66 -12.86 0.93
CA TYR A 45 -17.21 -11.52 0.77
C TYR A 45 -18.50 -11.36 1.57
N GLU A 46 -19.42 -12.32 1.42
CA GLU A 46 -20.70 -12.34 2.13
C GLU A 46 -20.51 -12.46 3.65
N VAL A 47 -19.56 -13.30 4.08
CA VAL A 47 -19.21 -13.45 5.50
C VAL A 47 -18.64 -12.14 6.06
N SER A 48 -17.72 -11.50 5.35
CA SER A 48 -17.11 -10.23 5.76
C SER A 48 -18.14 -9.09 5.85
N GLU A 49 -19.05 -8.98 4.89
CA GLU A 49 -20.12 -7.96 4.95
C GLU A 49 -21.05 -8.15 6.14
N ARG A 50 -21.49 -9.39 6.39
CA ARG A 50 -22.36 -9.69 7.54
C ARG A 50 -21.63 -9.43 8.86
N LEU A 51 -20.36 -9.80 8.93
CA LEU A 51 -19.52 -9.55 10.10
C LEU A 51 -19.40 -8.04 10.40
N ILE A 52 -19.13 -7.22 9.39
CA ILE A 52 -19.06 -5.76 9.55
C ILE A 52 -20.38 -5.20 10.08
N ARG A 53 -21.53 -5.63 9.55
CA ARG A 53 -22.84 -5.19 10.06
C ARG A 53 -23.07 -5.54 11.53
N ILE A 54 -22.55 -6.69 11.98
CA ILE A 54 -22.65 -7.09 13.39
C ILE A 54 -21.73 -6.21 14.24
N LEU A 55 -20.48 -6.02 13.81
CA LEU A 55 -19.48 -5.26 14.56
C LEU A 55 -19.82 -3.76 14.63
N ASP A 56 -20.30 -3.17 13.53
CA ASP A 56 -20.74 -1.77 13.49
C ASP A 56 -21.92 -1.54 14.45
N LYS A 57 -22.88 -2.47 14.52
CA LYS A 57 -24.00 -2.37 15.48
C LYS A 57 -23.55 -2.43 16.94
N GLN A 58 -22.43 -3.10 17.22
CA GLN A 58 -21.88 -3.23 18.57
C GLN A 58 -20.88 -2.12 18.90
N THR A 59 -20.44 -1.34 17.91
CA THR A 59 -19.49 -0.26 18.11
C THR A 59 -20.23 0.96 18.65
N LYS A 60 -19.78 1.48 19.80
CA LYS A 60 -20.46 2.57 20.52
C LYS A 60 -20.27 3.93 19.87
N GLU A 61 -19.17 4.12 19.14
CA GLU A 61 -18.82 5.39 18.50
C GLU A 61 -19.14 5.32 17.01
N SER A 62 -19.97 6.26 16.53
CA SER A 62 -20.40 6.31 15.13
C SER A 62 -19.26 6.58 14.13
N GLU A 63 -18.14 7.12 14.63
CA GLU A 63 -16.95 7.46 13.84
C GLU A 63 -16.00 6.27 13.63
N GLN A 64 -16.12 5.19 14.41
CA GLN A 64 -15.25 4.02 14.35
C GLN A 64 -15.89 2.87 13.57
N LYS A 65 -16.12 3.06 12.27
CA LYS A 65 -16.72 2.01 11.42
C LYS A 65 -15.71 0.94 11.01
N TRP A 66 -16.16 -0.30 10.93
CA TRP A 66 -15.35 -1.40 10.42
C TRP A 66 -15.22 -1.32 8.90
N THR A 67 -14.01 -1.55 8.40
CA THR A 67 -13.71 -1.51 6.97
C THR A 67 -13.23 -2.87 6.48
N TYR A 68 -13.80 -3.33 5.35
CA TYR A 68 -13.33 -4.52 4.66
C TYR A 68 -12.18 -4.21 3.71
N PHE A 69 -11.04 -4.85 3.92
CA PHE A 69 -9.87 -4.81 3.04
C PHE A 69 -9.80 -6.12 2.24
N ASN A 70 -9.76 -6.03 0.92
CA ASN A 70 -9.61 -7.18 0.02
C ASN A 70 -8.71 -6.82 -1.17
N LYS A 71 -8.54 -7.72 -2.13
CA LYS A 71 -7.71 -7.45 -3.33
C LYS A 71 -8.19 -6.26 -4.18
N GLU A 72 -9.44 -5.83 -4.04
CA GLU A 72 -10.02 -4.65 -4.67
C GLU A 72 -9.85 -3.39 -3.80
N LEU A 73 -9.03 -3.45 -2.74
CA LEU A 73 -8.76 -2.33 -1.83
C LEU A 73 -8.31 -1.08 -2.60
N ILE A 74 -7.39 -1.25 -3.54
CA ILE A 74 -6.86 -0.13 -4.34
C ILE A 74 -8.00 0.55 -5.10
N LYS A 75 -8.88 -0.25 -5.70
CA LYS A 75 -10.07 0.26 -6.38
C LYS A 75 -10.95 1.07 -5.42
N LYS A 76 -11.23 0.52 -4.24
CA LYS A 76 -12.00 1.24 -3.20
C LYS A 76 -11.34 2.52 -2.72
N VAL A 77 -10.02 2.53 -2.50
CA VAL A 77 -9.28 3.74 -2.11
C VAL A 77 -9.37 4.82 -3.19
N ILE A 78 -9.29 4.44 -4.46
CA ILE A 78 -9.43 5.38 -5.58
C ILE A 78 -10.84 5.98 -5.61
N GLU A 79 -11.87 5.15 -5.44
CA GLU A 79 -13.27 5.58 -5.39
C GLU A 79 -13.54 6.50 -4.18
N ASP A 80 -13.17 6.08 -2.97
CA ASP A 80 -13.44 6.78 -1.71
C ASP A 80 -12.76 8.16 -1.65
N HIS A 81 -11.60 8.30 -2.30
CA HIS A 81 -10.84 9.56 -2.34
C HIS A 81 -10.99 10.34 -3.65
N ASN A 82 -11.86 9.89 -4.56
CA ASN A 82 -12.09 10.50 -5.88
C ASN A 82 -10.80 10.72 -6.68
N LEU A 83 -9.90 9.73 -6.63
CA LEU A 83 -8.60 9.78 -7.30
C LEU A 83 -8.72 9.44 -8.79
N PRO A 84 -7.83 9.95 -9.64
CA PRO A 84 -7.77 9.55 -11.04
C PRO A 84 -7.52 8.05 -11.19
N GLU A 85 -8.25 7.39 -12.10
CA GLU A 85 -8.14 5.94 -12.32
C GLU A 85 -6.71 5.48 -12.66
N ILE A 86 -5.92 6.35 -13.29
CA ILE A 86 -4.50 6.09 -13.61
C ILE A 86 -3.65 5.78 -12.37
N VAL A 87 -4.08 6.18 -11.18
CA VAL A 87 -3.42 5.87 -9.90
C VAL A 87 -3.44 4.36 -9.61
N SER A 88 -4.43 3.63 -10.11
CA SER A 88 -4.50 2.16 -9.96
C SER A 88 -3.28 1.44 -10.55
N ASN A 89 -2.75 1.94 -11.67
CA ASN A 89 -1.57 1.37 -12.35
C ASN A 89 -0.29 1.47 -11.51
N TYR A 90 -0.22 2.45 -10.60
CA TYR A 90 0.94 2.67 -9.74
C TYR A 90 0.82 1.97 -8.38
N LEU A 91 -0.40 1.74 -7.92
CA LEU A 91 -0.67 1.10 -6.63
C LEU A 91 -0.83 -0.42 -6.75
N ALA A 92 -1.21 -0.93 -7.93
CA ALA A 92 -1.39 -2.36 -8.14
C ALA A 92 -0.08 -3.09 -7.82
N GLU A 93 -0.10 -3.91 -6.75
CA GLU A 93 0.86 -4.98 -6.53
C GLU A 93 0.64 -6.05 -7.62
N ASN A 94 0.91 -5.70 -8.87
CA ASN A 94 1.10 -6.71 -9.88
C ASN A 94 2.32 -7.50 -9.46
N LYS A 95 2.12 -8.80 -9.20
CA LYS A 95 3.19 -9.79 -9.13
C LYS A 95 4.21 -9.45 -10.21
N TYR A 96 5.41 -9.08 -9.77
CA TYR A 96 6.58 -8.83 -10.61
C TYR A 96 6.58 -9.81 -11.80
N GLN A 97 6.31 -9.28 -13.00
CA GLN A 97 6.36 -10.06 -14.22
C GLN A 97 7.84 -10.17 -14.60
N HIS A 98 8.45 -11.31 -14.27
CA HIS A 98 9.85 -11.63 -14.57
C HIS A 98 10.27 -11.32 -16.02
N LEU A 99 9.33 -11.31 -16.97
CA LEU A 99 9.57 -10.93 -18.36
C LEU A 99 9.91 -9.44 -18.52
N THR A 100 9.21 -8.56 -17.82
CA THR A 100 9.45 -7.11 -17.88
C THR A 100 10.78 -6.76 -17.20
N ASP A 101 11.10 -7.43 -16.10
CA ASP A 101 12.39 -7.28 -15.42
C ASP A 101 13.57 -7.76 -16.27
N ALA A 102 13.42 -8.88 -17.00
CA ALA A 102 14.44 -9.35 -17.93
C ALA A 102 14.68 -8.36 -19.07
N VAL A 103 13.63 -7.71 -19.58
CA VAL A 103 13.76 -6.64 -20.58
C VAL A 103 14.44 -5.41 -19.99
N TYR A 104 14.11 -5.01 -18.77
CA TYR A 104 14.75 -3.87 -18.10
C TYR A 104 16.22 -4.13 -17.74
N GLU A 105 16.59 -5.38 -17.40
CA GLU A 105 17.98 -5.80 -17.23
C GLU A 105 18.74 -5.74 -18.56
N LEU A 106 18.14 -6.27 -19.64
CA LEU A 106 18.73 -6.26 -20.98
C LEU A 106 18.95 -4.84 -21.52
N LEU A 107 18.03 -3.92 -21.21
CA LEU A 107 18.13 -2.51 -21.57
C LEU A 107 18.99 -1.69 -20.60
N GLY A 108 19.57 -2.30 -19.55
CA GLY A 108 20.46 -1.65 -18.59
C GLY A 108 19.79 -0.67 -17.63
N VAL A 109 18.45 -0.74 -17.51
CA VAL A 109 17.64 0.17 -16.69
C VAL A 109 17.76 -0.16 -15.20
N LYS A 110 18.03 -1.42 -14.86
CA LYS A 110 18.28 -1.87 -13.48
C LYS A 110 19.30 -3.02 -13.48
N PRO A 111 20.22 -3.08 -12.50
CA PRO A 111 21.07 -4.25 -12.30
C PRO A 111 20.24 -5.52 -12.01
N SER A 112 20.83 -6.68 -12.31
CA SER A 112 20.19 -7.98 -12.11
C SER A 112 19.80 -8.19 -10.64
N ASP A 113 18.74 -8.96 -10.41
CA ASP A 113 18.24 -9.21 -9.05
C ASP A 113 19.28 -9.95 -8.19
N TRP A 114 20.09 -10.81 -8.80
CA TRP A 114 21.25 -11.43 -8.16
C TRP A 114 22.26 -10.40 -7.62
N THR A 115 22.53 -9.35 -8.40
CA THR A 115 23.44 -8.27 -7.99
C THR A 115 22.86 -7.48 -6.82
N LEU A 116 21.54 -7.28 -6.80
CA LEU A 116 20.86 -6.62 -5.69
C LEU A 116 20.99 -7.46 -4.41
N ILE A 117 20.62 -8.75 -4.47
CA ILE A 117 20.62 -9.66 -3.33
C ILE A 117 22.04 -9.79 -2.74
N HIS A 118 23.06 -9.93 -3.58
CA HIS A 118 24.45 -10.04 -3.13
C HIS A 118 24.96 -8.76 -2.44
N LYS A 119 24.47 -7.58 -2.83
CA LYS A 119 24.89 -6.30 -2.23
C LYS A 119 24.08 -5.87 -1.01
N THR A 120 22.87 -6.41 -0.83
CA THR A 120 22.00 -6.05 0.32
C THR A 120 22.04 -7.07 1.45
N THR A 121 22.69 -8.21 1.25
CA THR A 121 22.81 -9.29 2.24
C THR A 121 24.19 -9.31 2.93
N GLU A 122 25.11 -8.40 2.55
CA GLU A 122 26.30 -8.03 3.33
C GLU A 122 26.07 -6.74 4.12
#